data_AF-E7GCG2-F1
#
_entry.id   AF-E7GCG2-F1
#
_cell.length_a   1.000
_cell.length_b   1.000
_cell.length_c   1.000
_cell.angle_alpha   90.00
_cell.angle_beta   90.00
_cell.angle_gamma   90.00
#
_symmetry.space_group_name_H-M   'P 1'
#
loop_
_entity.id
_entity.type
_entity.pdbx_description
1 polymer ?
#
loop_
_entity_poly.entity_id
_entity_poly.type
_entity_poly.pdbx_seq_one_letter_code
_entity_poly.pdbx_strand_id
1 'polypeptide(L)'
;MDEKLRILKMVEEGTMTAEQAVDLMSAMELDVSVQSVAKNMYDKKMFRVIVDSETGDKVNVQFPVGAIKKLLKATGKLPIPDDYLKDMDLSNIMEAVSECLDEEIEGDFVNVEGSDGTVVRVFVDK
;
A
#
# COMPACT_ATOMS: atom_id res chain seq x y z
N MET A 1 28.57 -4.68 -7.71
CA MET A 1 28.94 -3.81 -6.57
C MET A 1 27.86 -2.76 -6.48
N ASP A 2 27.36 -2.51 -5.28
CA ASP A 2 26.27 -1.57 -5.05
C ASP A 2 26.77 -0.13 -5.31
N GLU A 3 26.33 0.50 -6.41
CA GLU A 3 26.84 1.80 -6.86
C GLU A 3 26.57 2.92 -5.84
N LYS A 4 25.52 2.78 -5.03
CA LYS A 4 25.20 3.69 -3.93
C LYS A 4 26.26 3.67 -2.83
N LEU A 5 26.71 2.47 -2.44
CA LEU A 5 27.78 2.29 -1.45
C LEU A 5 29.10 2.92 -1.92
N ARG A 6 29.37 2.91 -3.23
CA ARG A 6 30.57 3.53 -3.79
C ARG A 6 30.53 5.05 -3.67
N ILE A 7 29.38 5.67 -3.94
CA ILE A 7 29.20 7.12 -3.84
C ILE A 7 29.28 7.57 -2.37
N LEU A 8 28.61 6.85 -1.45
CA LEU A 8 28.68 7.16 -0.01
C LEU A 8 30.11 7.09 0.54
N LYS A 9 30.89 6.11 0.07
CA LYS A 9 32.30 5.97 0.46
C LYS A 9 33.15 7.14 -0.03
N MET A 10 32.89 7.65 -1.23
CA MET A 10 33.60 8.82 -1.75
C MET A 10 33.27 10.12 -0.99
N VAL A 11 32.07 10.24 -0.41
CA VAL A 11 31.71 11.33 0.51
C VAL A 11 32.45 11.19 1.83
N GLU A 12 32.50 9.97 2.39
CA GLU A 12 33.24 9.66 3.62
C GLU A 12 34.75 9.96 3.47
N GLU A 13 35.32 9.63 2.32
CA GLU A 13 36.72 9.90 1.96
C GLU A 13 36.96 11.38 1.61
N GLY A 14 35.93 12.24 1.63
CA GLY A 14 36.04 13.68 1.34
C GLY A 14 36.37 14.00 -0.12
N THR A 15 36.22 13.03 -1.02
CA THR A 15 36.53 13.17 -2.46
C THR A 15 35.41 13.88 -3.23
N MET A 16 34.21 13.93 -2.64
CA MET A 16 33.03 14.63 -3.14
C MET A 16 32.24 15.24 -1.98
N THR A 17 31.53 16.33 -2.23
CA THR A 17 30.60 16.89 -1.24
C THR A 17 29.27 16.12 -1.23
N ALA A 18 28.52 16.24 -0.12
CA ALA A 18 27.20 15.64 -0.02
C ALA A 18 26.24 16.12 -1.13
N GLU A 19 26.33 17.39 -1.52
CA GLU A 19 25.53 17.96 -2.62
C GLU A 19 25.88 17.30 -3.97
N GLN A 20 27.18 17.15 -4.27
CA GLN A 20 27.63 16.49 -5.50
C GLN A 20 27.22 15.01 -5.56
N ALA A 21 27.18 14.33 -4.41
CA ALA A 21 26.70 12.96 -4.33
C ALA A 21 25.20 12.85 -4.62
N VAL A 22 24.40 13.80 -4.13
CA VAL A 22 22.95 13.85 -4.39
C VAL A 22 22.66 14.08 -5.88
N ASP A 23 23.36 15.02 -6.52
CA ASP A 23 23.25 15.26 -7.96
C ASP A 23 23.65 14.01 -8.77
N LEU A 24 24.75 13.34 -8.40
CA LEU A 24 25.24 12.16 -9.10
C LEU A 24 24.30 10.96 -8.93
N MET A 25 23.80 10.72 -7.72
CA MET A 25 22.82 9.67 -7.44
C MET A 25 21.51 9.91 -8.20
N SER A 26 21.08 11.17 -8.28
CA SER A 26 19.87 11.57 -9.02
C SER A 26 20.05 11.42 -10.53
N ALA A 27 21.20 11.80 -11.08
CA ALA A 27 21.52 11.68 -12.50
C ALA A 27 21.66 10.22 -12.96
N MET A 28 22.04 9.32 -12.06
CA MET A 28 22.18 7.90 -12.34
C MET A 28 20.88 7.10 -12.12
N GLU A 29 19.77 7.76 -11.80
CA GLU A 29 18.51 7.10 -11.38
C GLU A 29 18.77 6.07 -10.25
N LEU A 30 19.85 6.25 -9.48
CA LEU A 30 20.16 5.43 -8.32
C LEU A 30 19.23 5.91 -7.22
N ASP A 31 17.99 5.45 -7.25
CA ASP A 31 16.91 5.77 -6.32
C ASP A 31 17.37 5.60 -4.86
N VAL A 32 18.02 6.58 -4.27
CA VAL A 32 18.14 6.70 -2.81
C VAL A 32 16.91 7.45 -2.33
N SER A 33 15.74 6.92 -2.67
CA SER A 33 14.54 7.38 -2.00
C SER A 33 14.52 6.65 -0.66
N VAL A 34 14.65 7.40 0.43
CA VAL A 34 14.26 6.92 1.77
C VAL A 34 12.81 6.41 1.72
N GLN A 35 12.00 6.95 0.80
CA GLN A 35 10.70 6.41 0.40
C GLN A 35 10.77 4.96 -0.11
N SER A 36 11.78 4.52 -0.87
CA SER A 36 11.84 3.11 -1.33
C SER A 36 12.01 2.11 -0.18
N VAL A 37 12.67 2.47 0.91
CA VAL A 37 12.84 1.60 2.09
C VAL A 37 11.57 1.59 2.94
N ALA A 38 10.96 2.76 3.18
CA ALA A 38 9.68 2.88 3.89
C ALA A 38 8.51 2.23 3.12
N LYS A 39 8.43 2.48 1.82
CA LYS A 39 7.47 1.86 0.88
C LYS A 39 7.63 0.36 0.81
N ASN A 40 8.86 -0.16 0.86
CA ASN A 40 9.11 -1.60 0.98
C ASN A 40 8.60 -2.20 2.29
N MET A 41 8.43 -1.41 3.35
CA MET A 41 7.92 -1.87 4.64
C MET A 41 6.40 -1.82 4.68
N TYR A 42 5.79 -0.75 4.15
CA TYR A 42 4.34 -0.61 4.02
C TYR A 42 3.74 -1.59 2.99
N ASP A 43 4.38 -1.75 1.82
CA ASP A 43 3.91 -2.67 0.77
C ASP A 43 3.96 -4.16 1.20
N LYS A 44 4.72 -4.47 2.26
CA LYS A 44 4.75 -5.80 2.90
C LYS A 44 3.67 -5.99 3.97
N LYS A 45 2.99 -4.93 4.41
CA LYS A 45 1.88 -5.04 5.36
C LYS A 45 0.69 -5.74 4.72
N MET A 46 -0.14 -6.34 5.54
CA MET A 46 -1.31 -7.09 5.08
C MET A 46 -2.54 -6.20 5.10
N PHE A 47 -3.10 -5.98 3.91
CA PHE A 47 -4.44 -5.48 3.70
C PHE A 47 -5.44 -6.60 3.95
N ARG A 48 -6.44 -6.35 4.79
CA ARG A 48 -7.48 -7.31 5.15
C ARG A 48 -8.86 -6.74 4.88
N VAL A 49 -9.72 -7.60 4.33
CA VAL A 49 -11.16 -7.35 4.18
C VAL A 49 -11.89 -8.46 4.88
N ILE A 50 -12.74 -8.10 5.83
CA ILE A 50 -13.58 -9.00 6.58
C ILE A 50 -15.02 -8.60 6.32
N VAL A 51 -15.81 -9.54 5.80
CA VAL A 51 -17.26 -9.44 5.71
C VAL A 51 -17.83 -10.57 6.56
N ASP A 52 -18.62 -10.20 7.56
CA ASP A 52 -19.32 -11.13 8.44
C ASP A 52 -20.82 -10.86 8.33
N SER A 53 -21.57 -11.80 7.76
CA SER A 53 -23.02 -11.68 7.62
C SER A 53 -23.74 -12.63 8.58
N GLU A 54 -24.87 -12.19 9.14
CA GLU A 54 -25.69 -13.00 10.06
C GLU A 54 -26.19 -14.31 9.44
N THR A 55 -26.27 -14.37 8.10
CA THR A 55 -26.66 -15.57 7.34
C THR A 55 -25.59 -16.67 7.32
N GLY A 56 -24.42 -16.44 7.92
CA GLY A 56 -23.30 -17.39 7.99
C GLY A 56 -22.28 -17.25 6.87
N ASP A 57 -22.47 -16.28 5.98
CA ASP A 57 -21.52 -15.92 4.94
C ASP A 57 -20.36 -15.11 5.52
N LYS A 58 -19.17 -15.73 5.53
CA LYS A 58 -17.94 -15.11 6.03
C LYS A 58 -16.90 -15.02 4.93
N VAL A 59 -16.56 -13.80 4.54
CA VAL A 59 -15.49 -13.53 3.57
C VAL A 59 -14.30 -12.95 4.32
N ASN A 60 -13.16 -13.60 4.20
CA ASN A 60 -11.90 -13.10 4.74
C ASN A 60 -10.86 -13.05 3.62
N VAL A 61 -10.51 -11.85 3.20
CA VAL A 61 -9.53 -11.59 2.15
C VAL A 61 -8.29 -10.99 2.79
N GLN A 62 -7.13 -11.57 2.48
CA GLN A 62 -5.85 -11.07 2.98
C GLN A 62 -4.83 -11.00 1.85
N PHE A 63 -4.28 -9.81 1.62
CA PHE A 63 -3.25 -9.59 0.60
C PHE A 63 -2.19 -8.59 1.09
N PRO A 64 -0.93 -8.74 0.66
CA PRO A 64 0.06 -7.69 0.85
C PRO A 64 -0.38 -6.40 0.14
N VAL A 65 -0.17 -5.25 0.78
CA VAL A 65 -0.53 -3.94 0.22
C VAL A 65 0.09 -3.72 -1.16
N GLY A 66 1.35 -4.12 -1.36
CA GLY A 66 2.03 -4.02 -2.65
C GLY A 66 1.35 -4.83 -3.76
N ALA A 67 0.69 -5.94 -3.43
CA ALA A 67 -0.08 -6.72 -4.39
C ALA A 67 -1.42 -6.05 -4.73
N ILE A 68 -2.12 -5.53 -3.71
CA ILE A 68 -3.39 -4.80 -3.89
C ILE A 68 -3.20 -3.53 -4.71
N LYS A 69 -2.16 -2.73 -4.45
CA LYS A 69 -1.82 -1.54 -5.27
C LYS A 69 -1.64 -1.89 -6.74
N LYS A 70 -0.97 -3.00 -7.04
CA LYS A 70 -0.78 -3.47 -8.43
C LYS A 70 -2.08 -3.96 -9.05
N LEU A 71 -2.91 -4.68 -8.29
CA LEU A 71 -4.21 -5.17 -8.74
C LEU A 71 -5.19 -4.02 -9.01
N LEU A 72 -5.29 -3.04 -8.11
CA LEU A 72 -6.07 -1.81 -8.30
C LEU A 72 -5.60 -1.05 -9.54
N LYS A 73 -4.29 -0.86 -9.73
CA LYS A 73 -3.75 -0.20 -10.93
C LYS A 73 -4.00 -0.96 -12.23
N ALA A 74 -4.03 -2.29 -12.18
CA ALA A 74 -4.22 -3.13 -13.37
C ALA A 74 -5.69 -3.39 -13.73
N THR A 75 -6.57 -3.52 -12.72
CA THR A 75 -7.95 -3.99 -12.90
C THR A 75 -8.99 -3.00 -12.40
N GLY A 76 -8.60 -2.00 -11.62
CA GLY A 76 -9.50 -1.05 -10.97
C GLY A 76 -10.37 -1.67 -9.88
N LYS A 77 -10.15 -2.94 -9.51
CA LYS A 77 -11.02 -3.68 -8.59
C LYS A 77 -10.23 -4.43 -7.51
N LEU A 78 -10.86 -4.54 -6.34
CA LEU A 78 -10.40 -5.41 -5.26
C LEU A 78 -10.88 -6.85 -5.51
N PRO A 79 -10.10 -7.86 -5.10
CA PRO A 79 -10.48 -9.27 -5.20
C PRO A 79 -11.50 -9.65 -4.11
N ILE A 80 -12.68 -9.02 -4.16
CA ILE A 80 -13.81 -9.28 -3.26
C ILE A 80 -14.96 -9.81 -4.12
N PRO A 81 -15.75 -10.80 -3.66
CA PRO A 81 -16.89 -11.29 -4.43
C PRO A 81 -17.89 -10.16 -4.68
N ASP A 82 -18.32 -9.97 -5.94
CA ASP A 82 -19.20 -8.88 -6.35
C ASP A 82 -20.54 -8.87 -5.58
N ASP A 83 -20.99 -10.02 -5.06
CA ASP A 83 -22.26 -10.16 -4.35
C ASP A 83 -22.36 -9.37 -3.04
N TYR A 84 -21.25 -9.09 -2.36
CA TYR A 84 -21.25 -8.33 -1.08
C TYR A 84 -21.12 -6.83 -1.27
N LEU A 85 -21.04 -6.37 -2.53
CA LEU A 85 -20.67 -5.00 -2.87
C LEU A 85 -21.66 -4.34 -3.83
N LYS A 86 -22.79 -5.00 -4.13
CA LYS A 86 -23.81 -4.52 -5.07
C LYS A 86 -24.54 -3.24 -4.63
N ASP A 87 -24.65 -2.99 -3.33
CA ASP A 87 -25.39 -1.86 -2.76
C ASP A 87 -24.49 -0.71 -2.27
N MET A 88 -23.18 -0.83 -2.40
CA MET A 88 -22.22 0.21 -2.03
C MET A 88 -21.60 0.80 -3.30
N ASP A 89 -21.39 2.12 -3.35
CA ASP A 89 -20.66 2.80 -4.42
C ASP A 89 -19.19 2.35 -4.43
N LEU A 90 -18.98 1.18 -5.03
CA LEU A 90 -17.71 0.48 -5.13
C LEU A 90 -16.61 1.36 -5.65
N SER A 91 -16.91 2.16 -6.68
CA SER A 91 -15.96 3.07 -7.30
C SER A 91 -15.43 4.10 -6.31
N ASN A 92 -16.32 4.69 -5.49
CA ASN A 92 -15.93 5.73 -4.52
C ASN A 92 -15.13 5.13 -3.36
N ILE A 93 -15.50 3.92 -2.89
CA ILE A 93 -14.76 3.23 -1.83
C ILE A 93 -13.40 2.76 -2.34
N MET A 94 -13.32 2.26 -3.57
CA MET A 94 -12.06 1.84 -4.17
C MET A 94 -11.12 3.02 -4.39
N GLU A 95 -11.64 4.18 -4.80
CA GLU A 95 -10.85 5.40 -4.94
C GLU A 95 -10.31 5.86 -3.58
N ALA A 96 -11.18 5.94 -2.56
CA ALA A 96 -10.78 6.29 -1.20
C ALA A 96 -9.77 5.31 -0.60
N VAL A 97 -9.96 4.00 -0.80
CA VAL A 97 -9.00 2.98 -0.36
C VAL A 97 -7.69 3.10 -1.13
N SER A 98 -7.73 3.36 -2.43
CA SER A 98 -6.51 3.56 -3.23
C SER A 98 -5.71 4.76 -2.73
N GLU A 99 -6.38 5.88 -2.42
CA GLU A 99 -5.76 7.07 -1.85
C GLU A 99 -5.12 6.76 -0.48
N CYS A 100 -5.86 6.09 0.42
CA CYS A 100 -5.34 5.67 1.72
C CYS A 100 -4.11 4.76 1.60
N LEU A 101 -4.10 3.86 0.60
CA LEU A 101 -2.96 2.97 0.36
C LEU A 101 -1.76 3.74 -0.23
N ASP A 102 -1.98 4.70 -1.10
CA ASP A 102 -0.91 5.54 -1.67
C ASP A 102 -0.34 6.53 -0.64
N GLU A 103 -1.16 7.02 0.29
CA GLU A 103 -0.74 7.82 1.46
C GLU A 103 -0.12 7.00 2.60
N GLU A 104 -0.02 5.68 2.43
CA GLU A 104 0.56 4.75 3.41
C GLU A 104 -0.16 4.74 4.77
N ILE A 105 -1.48 4.96 4.75
CA ILE A 105 -2.31 5.00 5.96
C ILE A 105 -2.47 3.59 6.53
N GLU A 106 -2.45 3.49 7.85
CA GLU A 106 -2.57 2.25 8.60
C GLU A 106 -3.81 2.25 9.48
N GLY A 107 -4.42 1.08 9.70
CA GLY A 107 -5.64 0.93 10.49
C GLY A 107 -6.89 0.77 9.63
N ASP A 108 -8.05 1.00 10.25
CA ASP A 108 -9.35 0.79 9.63
C ASP A 108 -9.69 1.92 8.65
N PHE A 109 -9.83 1.57 7.37
CA PHE A 109 -10.28 2.48 6.32
C PHE A 109 -11.80 2.49 6.22
N VAL A 110 -12.42 1.32 6.36
CA VAL A 110 -13.87 1.14 6.28
C VAL A 110 -14.29 0.24 7.43
N ASN A 111 -15.24 0.70 8.23
CA ASN A 111 -15.92 -0.11 9.23
C ASN A 111 -17.41 0.23 9.17
N VAL A 112 -18.21 -0.68 8.62
CA VAL A 112 -19.64 -0.49 8.40
C VAL A 112 -20.38 -1.63 9.07
N GLU A 113 -21.39 -1.27 9.87
CA GLU A 113 -22.35 -2.20 10.45
C GLU A 113 -23.71 -1.93 9.80
N GLY A 114 -24.20 -2.92 9.06
CA GLY A 114 -25.52 -2.89 8.44
C GLY A 114 -26.62 -3.17 9.47
N SER A 115 -27.83 -2.69 9.21
CA SER A 115 -29.00 -2.93 10.07
C SER A 115 -29.42 -4.41 10.15
N ASP A 116 -28.93 -5.23 9.22
CA ASP A 116 -29.10 -6.68 9.14
C ASP A 116 -28.02 -7.47 9.91
N GLY A 117 -27.23 -6.80 10.75
CA GLY A 117 -26.14 -7.43 11.51
C GLY A 117 -24.88 -7.73 10.69
N THR A 118 -24.88 -7.43 9.39
CA THR A 118 -23.70 -7.60 8.52
C THR A 118 -22.63 -6.57 8.83
N VAL A 119 -21.40 -7.02 9.10
CA VAL A 119 -20.25 -6.18 9.42
C VAL A 119 -19.22 -6.27 8.29
N VAL A 120 -18.82 -5.11 7.76
CA VAL A 120 -17.78 -4.97 6.74
C VAL A 120 -16.62 -4.17 7.32
N ARG A 121 -15.44 -4.78 7.37
CA ARG A 121 -14.20 -4.15 7.83
C ARG A 121 -13.09 -4.26 6.80
N VAL A 122 -12.47 -3.13 6.48
CA VAL A 122 -11.32 -3.01 5.59
C VAL A 122 -10.21 -2.27 6.31
N PHE A 123 -9.05 -2.89 6.44
CA PHE A 123 -7.93 -2.30 7.19
C PHE A 123 -6.56 -2.80 6.72
N VAL A 124 -5.53 -2.03 7.06
CA VAL A 124 -4.11 -2.46 6.98
C VAL A 124 -3.59 -2.71 8.38
N ASP A 125 -2.92 -3.86 8.57
CA ASP A 125 -2.24 -4.19 9.83
C ASP A 125 -1.23 -3.09 10.21
N LYS A 126 -1.15 -2.74 11.50
CA LYS A 126 -0.15 -1.80 12.06
C LYS A 126 1.23 -2.45 12.16
#